data_AF-A0A832M9N9-F1
#
_entry.id   AF-A0A832M9N9-F1
#
_cell.length_a   1.000
_cell.length_b   1.000
_cell.length_c   1.000
_cell.angle_alpha   90.00
_cell.angle_beta   90.00
_cell.angle_gamma   90.00
#
_symmetry.space_group_name_H-M   'P 1'
#
loop_
_entity.id
_entity.type
_entity.pdbx_description
1 polymer ?
#
loop_
_entity_poly.entity_id
_entity_poly.type
_entity_poly.pdbx_seq_one_letter_code
_entity_poly.pdbx_strand_id
1 'polypeptide(L)'
;MKTSYARGRPRGFTLIEIMVATVIMVILMGIIFQLTASMAEIWRSTAGKISAFQGSRSGFDALSRSLEQATLMTYFDYVDAQVPPQPRASSNESFKPTRYARASELHFLCGPAYEPAGPSRSLISGATANNVQGHAIFYQAALGLVSDTSEFGGLGELLNSVGFYVEYTDDKPVWPSFIQSMMGSTPRFRFRLMQWVQPSERFSVYRSSRPNGSDFLYDRSWFKDFLPEPGSSSITSLQTRSRMIAEDVIAVFFRPRLSDQDEDQLDGAPNNSATGGRLAPTYRYDSRLWEKEFASAGGDPTLLSATFGPSSIALVDLMRNQLPPLIDVVMISIDPKEADRLCRQSEIPEELRIPSNTFHLRTEANAADFLFNPDVSGQSDIEKYEAQLSAARVNYRVFRATLNVKGAKWSVE
;
A
#
# COMPACT_ATOMS: atom_id res chain seq x y z
N MET A 1 48.40 60.41 54.19
CA MET A 1 48.65 59.57 53.01
C MET A 1 47.38 59.45 52.18
N LYS A 2 47.30 60.14 51.04
CA LYS A 2 46.35 59.86 49.94
C LYS A 2 47.12 60.02 48.64
N THR A 3 47.45 58.90 48.02
CA THR A 3 48.14 58.81 46.73
C THR A 3 47.14 59.11 45.61
N SER A 4 47.42 60.16 44.85
CA SER A 4 46.68 60.60 43.68
C SER A 4 46.99 59.72 42.47
N TYR A 5 45.98 59.00 41.95
CA TYR A 5 46.05 58.33 40.64
C TYR A 5 46.00 59.38 39.53
N ALA A 6 47.06 59.45 38.71
CA ALA A 6 47.08 60.25 37.50
C ALA A 6 46.09 59.67 36.48
N ARG A 7 45.04 60.42 36.13
CA ARG A 7 44.18 60.11 34.98
C ARG A 7 44.97 60.36 33.70
N GLY A 8 45.31 59.30 32.99
CA GLY A 8 45.81 59.37 31.62
C GLY A 8 44.78 60.06 30.72
N ARG A 9 45.22 61.04 29.93
CA ARG A 9 44.40 61.69 28.90
C ARG A 9 44.01 60.67 27.83
N PRO A 10 42.72 60.57 27.44
CA PRO A 10 42.34 59.73 26.32
C PRO A 10 42.99 60.27 25.05
N ARG A 11 43.83 59.46 24.40
CA ARG A 11 44.32 59.74 23.05
C ARG A 11 43.16 59.53 22.08
N GLY A 12 42.80 60.58 21.35
CA GLY A 12 41.78 60.49 20.29
C GLY A 12 42.30 59.66 19.12
N PHE A 13 41.41 58.84 18.55
CA PHE A 13 41.71 58.02 17.38
C PHE A 13 42.03 58.88 16.15
N THR A 14 42.98 58.43 15.35
CA THR A 14 43.36 59.11 14.11
C THR A 14 42.30 58.89 13.03
N LEU A 15 42.16 59.84 12.09
CA LEU A 15 41.18 59.78 11.02
C LEU A 15 41.35 58.50 10.15
N ILE A 16 42.60 58.02 10.03
CA ILE A 16 42.93 56.77 9.33
C ILE A 16 42.48 55.53 10.11
N GLU A 17 42.60 55.50 11.44
CA GLU A 17 42.06 54.41 12.27
C GLU A 17 40.54 54.35 12.19
N ILE A 18 39.86 55.50 12.13
CA ILE A 18 38.40 55.54 11.94
C ILE A 18 38.03 54.98 10.55
N MET A 19 38.74 55.37 9.48
CA MET A 19 38.47 54.82 8.15
C MET A 19 38.73 53.31 8.08
N VAL A 20 39.83 52.81 8.63
CA VAL A 20 40.13 51.37 8.68
C VAL A 20 39.10 50.62 9.51
N ALA A 21 38.69 51.14 10.66
CA ALA A 21 37.65 50.55 11.49
C ALA A 21 36.29 50.48 10.76
N THR A 22 35.92 51.52 10.01
CA THR A 22 34.69 51.49 9.20
C THR A 22 34.73 50.46 8.08
N VAL A 23 35.87 50.31 7.38
CA VAL A 23 36.03 49.32 6.31
C VAL A 23 35.93 47.90 6.87
N ILE A 24 36.61 47.62 7.98
CA ILE A 24 36.53 46.31 8.64
C ILE A 24 35.11 46.02 9.12
N MET A 25 34.40 47.01 9.67
CA MET A 25 33.02 46.85 10.10
C MET A 25 32.09 46.48 8.93
N VAL A 26 32.22 47.17 7.78
CA VAL A 26 31.41 46.87 6.59
C VAL A 26 31.68 45.46 6.05
N ILE A 27 32.95 45.04 6.04
CA ILE A 27 33.31 43.68 5.62
C ILE A 27 32.72 42.63 6.58
N LEU A 28 32.86 42.83 7.89
CA LEU A 28 32.28 41.94 8.90
C LEU A 28 30.76 41.87 8.80
N MET A 29 30.10 43.01 8.59
CA MET A 29 28.65 43.08 8.38
C MET A 29 28.23 42.29 7.15
N GLY A 30 28.97 42.41 6.05
CA GLY A 30 28.72 41.67 4.81
C GLY A 30 28.84 40.16 4.99
N ILE A 31 29.87 39.70 5.71
CA ILE A 31 30.07 38.28 6.02
C ILE A 31 28.93 37.75 6.90
N ILE A 32 28.52 38.50 7.93
CA ILE A 32 27.39 38.13 8.79
C ILE A 32 26.10 38.05 7.98
N PHE A 33 25.87 38.96 7.04
CA PHE A 33 24.69 38.95 6.19
C PHE A 33 24.66 37.73 5.26
N GLN A 34 25.81 37.36 4.68
CA GLN A 34 25.95 36.16 3.85
C GLN A 34 25.73 34.87 4.65
N LEU A 35 26.28 34.79 5.86
CA LEU A 35 26.06 33.67 6.78
C LEU A 35 24.58 33.54 7.17
N THR A 36 23.93 34.67 7.45
CA THR A 36 22.50 34.71 7.80
C THR A 36 21.62 34.27 6.63
N ALA A 37 21.93 34.74 5.42
CA ALA A 37 21.22 34.32 4.21
C ALA A 37 21.40 32.82 3.93
N SER A 38 22.61 32.30 4.07
CA SER A 38 22.91 30.88 3.88
C SER A 38 22.18 30.00 4.90
N MET A 39 22.14 30.43 6.17
CA MET A 39 21.41 29.72 7.22
C MET A 39 19.90 29.72 6.98
N ALA A 40 19.34 30.83 6.49
CA ALA A 40 17.93 30.93 6.14
C ALA A 40 17.55 30.00 4.97
N GLU A 41 18.42 29.86 3.97
CA GLU A 41 18.23 28.95 2.83
C GLU A 41 18.28 27.48 3.27
N ILE A 42 19.23 27.11 4.14
CA ILE A 42 19.34 25.77 4.73
C ILE A 42 18.09 25.45 5.56
N TRP A 43 17.61 26.41 6.35
CA TRP A 43 16.42 26.21 7.18
C TRP A 43 15.15 26.08 6.33
N ARG A 44 14.97 26.94 5.32
CA ARG A 44 13.86 26.83 4.36
C ARG A 44 13.87 25.53 3.57
N SER A 45 15.05 25.09 3.11
CA SER A 45 15.17 23.81 2.39
C SER A 45 14.90 22.60 3.29
N THR A 46 15.31 22.65 4.56
CA THR A 46 15.01 21.58 5.54
C THR A 46 13.53 21.56 5.92
N ALA A 47 12.93 22.71 6.21
CA ALA A 47 11.50 22.84 6.51
C ALA A 47 10.64 22.43 5.30
N GLY A 48 11.05 22.81 4.08
CA GLY A 48 10.41 22.40 2.84
C GLY A 48 10.41 20.89 2.65
N LYS A 49 11.53 20.21 2.92
CA LYS A 49 11.62 18.74 2.85
C LYS A 49 10.69 18.03 3.84
N ILE A 50 10.54 18.56 5.05
CA ILE A 50 9.64 17.96 6.06
C ILE A 50 8.18 18.18 5.67
N SER A 51 7.84 19.40 5.21
CA SER A 51 6.49 19.73 4.76
C SER A 51 6.06 18.93 3.52
N ALA A 52 7.01 18.65 2.62
CA ALA A 52 6.77 17.96 1.34
C ALA A 52 6.12 16.57 1.51
N PHE A 53 6.38 15.88 2.62
CA PHE A 53 5.90 14.51 2.85
C PHE A 53 4.80 14.39 3.92
N GLN A 54 4.25 15.51 4.40
CA GLN A 54 3.20 15.48 5.42
C GLN A 54 1.93 14.79 4.93
N GLY A 55 1.52 15.06 3.68
CA GLY A 55 0.36 14.43 3.05
C GLY A 55 0.53 12.91 2.95
N SER A 56 1.67 12.44 2.43
CA SER A 56 1.98 11.01 2.37
C SER A 56 2.01 10.39 3.76
N ARG A 57 2.62 11.04 4.77
CA ARG A 57 2.63 10.52 6.14
C ARG A 57 1.22 10.33 6.72
N SER A 58 0.35 11.32 6.53
CA SER A 58 -1.05 11.25 6.93
C SER A 58 -1.78 10.08 6.27
N GLY A 59 -1.57 9.90 4.95
CA GLY A 59 -2.12 8.76 4.20
C GLY A 59 -1.61 7.41 4.70
N PHE A 60 -0.32 7.30 5.03
CA PHE A 60 0.28 6.09 5.61
C PHE A 60 -0.32 5.74 6.97
N ASP A 61 -0.49 6.73 7.84
CA ASP A 61 -1.08 6.55 9.17
C ASP A 61 -2.57 6.20 9.08
N ALA A 62 -3.30 6.73 8.08
CA ALA A 62 -4.69 6.35 7.80
C ALA A 62 -4.82 4.91 7.28
N LEU A 63 -3.98 4.53 6.32
CA LEU A 63 -3.89 3.17 5.79
C LEU A 63 -3.57 2.17 6.90
N SER A 64 -2.56 2.46 7.72
CA SER A 64 -2.10 1.57 8.78
C SER A 64 -3.19 1.34 9.83
N ARG A 65 -3.82 2.42 10.32
CA ARG A 65 -4.92 2.33 11.31
C ARG A 65 -6.12 1.54 10.78
N SER A 66 -6.48 1.75 9.51
CA SER A 66 -7.56 1.01 8.89
C SER A 66 -7.22 -0.49 8.75
N LEU A 67 -5.97 -0.81 8.39
CA LEU A 67 -5.57 -2.20 8.14
C LEU A 67 -5.48 -3.02 9.44
N GLU A 68 -5.10 -2.40 10.55
CA GLU A 68 -5.13 -3.05 11.88
C GLU A 68 -6.54 -3.51 12.29
N GLN A 69 -7.58 -2.89 11.75
CA GLN A 69 -8.99 -3.20 12.01
C GLN A 69 -9.58 -4.22 11.03
N ALA A 70 -8.76 -4.80 10.14
CA ALA A 70 -9.21 -5.86 9.27
C ALA A 70 -9.78 -7.02 10.10
N THR A 71 -10.97 -7.48 9.70
CA THR A 71 -11.70 -8.55 10.37
C THR A 71 -12.10 -9.62 9.37
N LEU A 72 -12.06 -10.85 9.86
CA LEU A 72 -12.50 -12.04 9.16
C LEU A 72 -13.27 -12.86 10.20
N MET A 73 -14.55 -13.07 9.95
CA MET A 73 -15.41 -13.80 10.88
C MET A 73 -15.26 -15.29 10.61
N THR A 74 -14.26 -15.89 11.25
CA THR A 74 -13.94 -17.29 11.10
C THR A 74 -14.82 -18.15 12.00
N TYR A 75 -15.36 -19.24 11.45
CA TYR A 75 -16.10 -20.27 12.16
C TYR A 75 -15.74 -21.64 11.59
N PHE A 76 -16.13 -22.71 12.28
CA PHE A 76 -16.00 -24.06 11.75
C PHE A 76 -17.29 -24.45 11.04
N ASP A 77 -17.15 -24.90 9.79
CA ASP A 77 -18.24 -25.51 9.04
C ASP A 77 -17.89 -26.96 8.69
N TYR A 78 -18.92 -27.75 8.41
CA TYR A 78 -18.75 -29.08 7.86
C TYR A 78 -18.25 -28.97 6.44
N VAL A 79 -17.21 -29.74 6.14
CA VAL A 79 -16.75 -29.94 4.78
C VAL A 79 -16.80 -31.40 4.39
N ASP A 80 -16.94 -31.64 3.09
CA ASP A 80 -16.92 -32.97 2.54
C ASP A 80 -15.49 -33.51 2.38
N ALA A 81 -15.37 -34.75 1.88
CA ALA A 81 -14.08 -35.37 1.59
C ALA A 81 -13.46 -34.92 0.25
N GLN A 82 -14.04 -33.93 -0.44
CA GLN A 82 -13.43 -33.40 -1.65
C GLN A 82 -12.16 -32.61 -1.32
N VAL A 83 -11.35 -32.33 -2.34
CA VAL A 83 -10.10 -31.59 -2.16
C VAL A 83 -10.00 -30.47 -3.21
N PRO A 84 -9.85 -29.20 -2.78
CA PRO A 84 -10.04 -28.76 -1.41
C PRO A 84 -11.47 -29.04 -0.88
N PRO A 85 -11.62 -29.32 0.42
CA PRO A 85 -12.93 -29.61 1.03
C PRO A 85 -13.93 -28.50 0.79
N GLN A 86 -15.15 -28.87 0.41
CA GLN A 86 -16.22 -27.90 0.18
C GLN A 86 -17.15 -27.82 1.39
N PRO A 87 -17.60 -26.62 1.78
CA PRO A 87 -18.69 -26.46 2.73
C PRO A 87 -20.03 -26.93 2.13
N ARG A 88 -21.10 -26.90 2.92
CA ARG A 88 -22.43 -27.32 2.47
C ARG A 88 -23.13 -26.23 1.64
N ALA A 89 -23.43 -26.51 0.36
CA ALA A 89 -24.19 -25.61 -0.52
C ALA A 89 -25.59 -26.14 -0.81
N SER A 90 -26.51 -25.25 -1.16
CA SER A 90 -27.79 -25.63 -1.79
C SER A 90 -27.59 -26.35 -3.13
N SER A 91 -26.53 -26.03 -3.88
CA SER A 91 -26.18 -26.72 -5.12
C SER A 91 -25.54 -28.10 -4.94
N ASN A 92 -25.19 -28.51 -3.71
CA ASN A 92 -24.53 -29.80 -3.42
C ASN A 92 -25.48 -30.76 -2.69
N GLU A 93 -26.47 -31.30 -3.43
CA GLU A 93 -27.45 -32.26 -2.88
C GLU A 93 -26.83 -33.57 -2.36
N SER A 94 -25.59 -33.87 -2.76
CA SER A 94 -24.83 -35.08 -2.35
C SER A 94 -23.79 -34.81 -1.27
N PHE A 95 -23.82 -33.64 -0.62
CA PHE A 95 -22.89 -33.27 0.43
C PHE A 95 -22.89 -34.31 1.58
N LYS A 96 -21.71 -34.87 1.87
CA LYS A 96 -21.48 -35.79 2.99
C LYS A 96 -20.43 -35.18 3.93
N PRO A 97 -20.80 -34.75 5.13
CA PRO A 97 -19.84 -34.15 6.06
C PRO A 97 -18.81 -35.20 6.49
N THR A 98 -17.53 -34.90 6.33
CA THR A 98 -16.44 -35.81 6.74
C THR A 98 -15.53 -35.21 7.79
N ARG A 99 -15.35 -33.89 7.79
CA ARG A 99 -14.55 -33.16 8.78
C ARG A 99 -15.04 -31.73 8.97
N TYR A 100 -14.53 -31.06 10.00
CA TYR A 100 -14.67 -29.62 10.14
C TYR A 100 -13.51 -28.91 9.44
N ALA A 101 -13.78 -27.76 8.83
CA ALA A 101 -12.76 -26.85 8.35
C ALA A 101 -13.16 -25.40 8.63
N ARG A 102 -12.17 -24.50 8.59
CA ARG A 102 -12.41 -23.07 8.79
C ARG A 102 -13.16 -22.51 7.59
N ALA A 103 -14.23 -21.78 7.88
CA ALA A 103 -15.07 -21.06 6.94
C ALA A 103 -15.10 -19.57 7.33
N SER A 104 -15.25 -18.72 6.33
CA SER A 104 -15.51 -17.29 6.49
C SER A 104 -16.25 -16.79 5.27
N GLU A 105 -17.30 -16.01 5.48
CA GLU A 105 -18.00 -15.31 4.40
C GLU A 105 -17.27 -14.03 3.97
N LEU A 106 -16.40 -13.51 4.85
CA LEU A 106 -15.57 -12.34 4.60
C LEU A 106 -14.32 -12.73 3.79
N HIS A 107 -13.68 -11.74 3.16
CA HIS A 107 -12.62 -11.94 2.19
C HIS A 107 -11.51 -10.90 2.39
N PHE A 108 -10.33 -11.37 2.78
CA PHE A 108 -9.09 -10.61 2.78
C PHE A 108 -8.22 -10.99 1.58
N LEU A 109 -7.75 -9.98 0.85
CA LEU A 109 -7.01 -10.11 -0.40
C LEU A 109 -5.92 -9.02 -0.52
N CYS A 110 -4.70 -9.38 -0.88
CA CYS A 110 -3.67 -8.44 -1.29
C CYS A 110 -2.77 -9.00 -2.41
N GLY A 111 -2.08 -8.10 -3.11
CA GLY A 111 -1.14 -8.46 -4.15
C GLY A 111 -0.98 -7.38 -5.22
N PRO A 112 -0.33 -7.71 -6.35
CA PRO A 112 -0.07 -6.75 -7.42
C PRO A 112 -1.36 -6.09 -7.93
N ALA A 113 -1.38 -4.77 -7.94
CA ALA A 113 -2.52 -3.99 -8.42
C ALA A 113 -2.69 -4.16 -9.94
N TYR A 114 -1.55 -4.17 -10.66
CA TYR A 114 -1.41 -4.51 -12.07
C TYR A 114 -0.40 -5.66 -12.22
N GLU A 115 -0.68 -6.64 -13.08
CA GLU A 115 0.29 -7.67 -13.46
C GLU A 115 0.36 -7.85 -14.99
N PRO A 116 1.57 -7.77 -15.60
CA PRO A 116 1.74 -7.89 -17.05
C PRO A 116 1.33 -9.26 -17.61
N ALA A 117 1.43 -10.31 -16.78
CA ALA A 117 1.15 -11.70 -17.17
C ALA A 117 -0.35 -12.01 -17.40
N GLY A 118 -1.25 -11.04 -17.21
CA GLY A 118 -2.64 -11.12 -17.64
C GLY A 118 -3.65 -10.42 -16.71
N PRO A 119 -4.77 -9.89 -17.25
CA PRO A 119 -5.76 -9.11 -16.49
C PRO A 119 -6.43 -9.91 -15.37
N SER A 120 -6.53 -11.24 -15.51
CA SER A 120 -7.11 -12.14 -14.49
C SER A 120 -6.30 -12.19 -13.19
N ARG A 121 -5.02 -11.77 -13.22
CA ARG A 121 -4.12 -11.76 -12.06
C ARG A 121 -3.94 -10.37 -11.44
N SER A 122 -4.42 -9.32 -12.13
CA SER A 122 -4.47 -7.96 -11.59
C SER A 122 -5.62 -7.83 -10.58
N LEU A 123 -5.35 -7.16 -9.45
CA LEU A 123 -6.38 -6.90 -8.46
C LEU A 123 -7.33 -5.79 -8.91
N ILE A 124 -6.81 -4.74 -9.52
CA ILE A 124 -7.60 -3.61 -10.02
C ILE A 124 -8.11 -3.93 -11.43
N SER A 125 -9.42 -3.76 -11.65
CA SER A 125 -10.02 -3.92 -12.99
C SER A 125 -9.60 -2.77 -13.89
N GLY A 126 -9.29 -3.03 -15.16
CA GLY A 126 -8.80 -2.00 -16.09
C GLY A 126 -7.41 -1.44 -15.77
N ALA A 127 -6.68 -2.07 -14.84
CA ALA A 127 -5.32 -1.68 -14.52
C ALA A 127 -4.39 -1.94 -15.72
N THR A 128 -3.52 -0.97 -15.97
CA THR A 128 -2.45 -0.99 -16.97
C THR A 128 -1.17 -0.52 -16.30
N ALA A 129 -0.04 -0.79 -16.94
CA ALA A 129 1.25 -0.33 -16.43
C ALA A 129 1.39 1.21 -16.34
N ASN A 130 0.47 1.95 -16.97
CA ASN A 130 0.49 3.41 -17.09
C ASN A 130 -0.51 4.11 -16.15
N ASN A 131 -1.39 3.38 -15.44
CA ASN A 131 -2.42 3.99 -14.60
C ASN A 131 -2.40 3.50 -13.14
N VAL A 132 -1.76 2.37 -12.84
CA VAL A 132 -1.74 1.77 -11.51
C VAL A 132 -0.38 1.09 -11.31
N GLN A 133 0.23 1.27 -10.14
CA GLN A 133 1.50 0.64 -9.78
C GLN A 133 1.49 0.14 -8.34
N GLY A 134 2.38 -0.83 -8.05
CA GLY A 134 2.52 -1.44 -6.73
C GLY A 134 1.45 -2.48 -6.45
N HIS A 135 1.09 -2.60 -5.17
CA HIS A 135 0.10 -3.55 -4.68
C HIS A 135 -1.22 -2.86 -4.34
N ALA A 136 -2.28 -3.66 -4.33
CA ALA A 136 -3.56 -3.31 -3.77
C ALA A 136 -3.92 -4.28 -2.64
N ILE A 137 -4.77 -3.82 -1.72
CA ILE A 137 -5.29 -4.62 -0.62
C ILE A 137 -6.77 -4.34 -0.45
N PHE A 138 -7.54 -5.38 -0.18
CA PHE A 138 -9.00 -5.35 -0.02
C PHE A 138 -9.40 -6.26 1.14
N TYR A 139 -10.24 -5.76 2.04
CA TYR A 139 -10.66 -6.46 3.25
C TYR A 139 -11.93 -5.85 3.81
N GLN A 140 -12.47 -6.43 4.89
CA GLN A 140 -13.58 -5.88 5.63
C GLN A 140 -13.13 -5.39 7.01
N ALA A 141 -13.71 -4.27 7.46
CA ALA A 141 -13.42 -3.67 8.76
C ALA A 141 -14.68 -2.98 9.31
N ALA A 142 -14.83 -2.96 10.63
CA ALA A 142 -15.94 -2.28 11.30
C ALA A 142 -15.64 -0.78 11.41
N LEU A 143 -15.92 -0.02 10.34
CA LEU A 143 -15.68 1.43 10.29
C LEU A 143 -16.95 2.25 10.56
N GLY A 144 -18.14 1.64 10.52
CA GLY A 144 -19.42 2.33 10.69
C GLY A 144 -19.71 3.37 9.60
N LEU A 145 -19.09 3.25 8.42
CA LEU A 145 -19.31 4.19 7.34
C LEU A 145 -20.63 3.89 6.65
N VAL A 146 -21.54 4.87 6.68
CA VAL A 146 -22.85 4.82 6.04
C VAL A 146 -23.00 5.99 5.06
N SER A 147 -23.71 5.79 3.95
CA SER A 147 -24.07 6.91 3.05
C SER A 147 -25.26 7.69 3.59
N ASP A 148 -26.21 6.99 4.20
CA ASP A 148 -27.38 7.61 4.84
C ASP A 148 -27.12 7.82 6.33
N THR A 149 -26.60 9.00 6.65
CA THR A 149 -26.32 9.41 8.02
C THR A 149 -27.57 9.73 8.82
N SER A 150 -28.72 9.93 8.16
CA SER A 150 -29.97 10.29 8.83
C SER A 150 -30.64 9.08 9.47
N GLU A 151 -30.56 7.91 8.82
CA GLU A 151 -31.13 6.66 9.32
C GLU A 151 -30.09 5.80 10.07
N PHE A 152 -28.86 5.72 9.56
CA PHE A 152 -27.86 4.75 10.05
C PHE A 152 -26.66 5.40 10.75
N GLY A 153 -26.63 6.73 10.90
CA GLY A 153 -25.49 7.45 11.49
C GLY A 153 -25.16 7.08 12.94
N GLY A 154 -26.12 6.51 13.68
CA GLY A 154 -25.91 5.99 15.04
C GLY A 154 -25.24 4.61 15.11
N LEU A 155 -25.08 3.92 13.97
CA LEU A 155 -24.56 2.57 13.90
C LEU A 155 -23.05 2.58 13.60
N GLY A 156 -22.25 2.91 14.62
CA GLY A 156 -20.81 3.15 14.49
C GLY A 156 -19.92 1.91 14.29
N GLU A 157 -20.46 0.70 14.44
CA GLU A 157 -19.69 -0.56 14.33
C GLU A 157 -20.09 -1.40 13.12
N LEU A 158 -20.81 -0.82 12.15
CA LEU A 158 -21.19 -1.55 10.97
C LEU A 158 -19.97 -1.94 10.12
N LEU A 159 -20.08 -3.11 9.50
CA LEU A 159 -19.05 -3.66 8.64
C LEU A 159 -18.99 -2.89 7.32
N ASN A 160 -17.78 -2.57 6.88
CA ASN A 160 -17.49 -1.95 5.62
C ASN A 160 -16.49 -2.79 4.84
N SER A 161 -16.60 -2.73 3.52
CA SER A 161 -15.58 -3.23 2.61
C SER A 161 -14.62 -2.08 2.32
N VAL A 162 -13.32 -2.32 2.47
CA VAL A 162 -12.26 -1.31 2.41
C VAL A 162 -11.18 -1.78 1.46
N GLY A 163 -10.56 -0.85 0.74
CA GLY A 163 -9.38 -1.16 -0.05
C GLY A 163 -8.46 0.03 -0.23
N PHE A 164 -7.19 -0.27 -0.51
CA PHE A 164 -6.17 0.72 -0.80
C PHE A 164 -5.40 0.33 -2.06
N TYR A 165 -5.10 1.31 -2.90
CA TYR A 165 -4.31 1.15 -4.11
C TYR A 165 -3.70 2.51 -4.52
N VAL A 166 -2.69 2.47 -5.38
CA VAL A 166 -2.11 3.69 -5.97
C VAL A 166 -2.57 3.84 -7.41
N GLU A 167 -3.05 5.03 -7.76
CA GLU A 167 -3.49 5.38 -9.10
C GLU A 167 -2.68 6.56 -9.64
N TYR A 168 -2.33 6.51 -10.92
CA TYR A 168 -1.79 7.61 -11.69
C TYR A 168 -2.90 8.18 -12.57
N THR A 169 -3.40 9.36 -12.23
CA THR A 169 -4.59 9.91 -12.85
C THR A 169 -4.56 11.44 -12.87
N ASP A 170 -5.40 12.06 -13.69
CA ASP A 170 -5.49 13.52 -13.79
C ASP A 170 -6.38 14.10 -12.69
N ASP A 171 -6.27 15.41 -12.43
CA ASP A 171 -7.06 16.08 -11.39
C ASP A 171 -8.56 16.24 -11.74
N LYS A 172 -8.94 16.08 -13.01
CA LYS A 172 -10.31 16.39 -13.48
C LYS A 172 -11.41 15.57 -12.80
N PRO A 173 -11.28 14.25 -12.58
CA PRO A 173 -12.28 13.44 -11.88
C PRO A 173 -12.55 13.89 -10.45
N VAL A 174 -11.58 14.56 -9.80
CA VAL A 174 -11.67 14.97 -8.39
C VAL A 174 -12.20 16.38 -8.23
N TRP A 175 -11.97 17.25 -9.21
CA TRP A 175 -12.37 18.65 -9.13
C TRP A 175 -13.88 18.82 -9.30
N PRO A 176 -14.52 19.65 -8.46
CA PRO A 176 -15.88 20.12 -8.73
C PRO A 176 -15.99 20.77 -10.11
N SER A 177 -17.12 20.59 -10.79
CA SER A 177 -17.36 21.06 -12.16
C SER A 177 -17.09 22.56 -12.36
N PHE A 178 -17.32 23.38 -11.34
CA PHE A 178 -17.02 24.82 -11.41
C PHE A 178 -15.51 25.12 -11.50
N ILE A 179 -14.65 24.35 -10.82
CA ILE A 179 -13.19 24.49 -10.90
C ILE A 179 -12.71 24.06 -12.29
N GLN A 180 -13.27 22.97 -12.82
CA GLN A 180 -12.96 22.50 -14.17
C GLN A 180 -13.26 23.56 -15.24
N SER A 181 -14.33 24.35 -15.04
CA SER A 181 -14.68 25.45 -15.95
C SER A 181 -13.75 26.66 -15.87
N MET A 182 -13.10 26.90 -14.71
CA MET A 182 -12.22 28.05 -14.50
C MET A 182 -10.76 27.78 -14.87
N MET A 183 -10.24 26.58 -14.61
CA MET A 183 -8.80 26.30 -14.73
C MET A 183 -8.36 25.85 -16.13
N GLY A 184 -9.28 25.80 -17.09
CA GLY A 184 -8.99 25.29 -18.44
C GLY A 184 -8.71 23.78 -18.45
N SER A 185 -8.57 23.22 -19.65
CA SER A 185 -8.56 21.76 -19.87
C SER A 185 -7.21 21.06 -19.62
N THR A 186 -6.20 21.74 -19.08
CA THR A 186 -4.85 21.17 -18.95
C THR A 186 -4.82 20.11 -17.84
N PRO A 187 -4.64 18.82 -18.18
CA PRO A 187 -4.61 17.77 -17.17
C PRO A 187 -3.32 17.85 -16.36
N ARG A 188 -3.44 17.77 -15.04
CA ARG A 188 -2.32 17.58 -14.11
C ARG A 188 -2.38 16.14 -13.63
N PHE A 189 -1.36 15.36 -13.98
CA PHE A 189 -1.26 13.96 -13.61
C PHE A 189 -0.46 13.80 -12.31
N ARG A 190 -0.98 13.03 -11.37
CA ARG A 190 -0.32 12.77 -10.08
C ARG A 190 -0.54 11.32 -9.66
N PHE A 191 0.44 10.81 -8.92
CA PHE A 191 0.25 9.57 -8.18
C PHE A 191 -0.57 9.86 -6.93
N ARG A 192 -1.59 9.05 -6.69
CA ARG A 192 -2.50 9.20 -5.57
C ARG A 192 -2.68 7.89 -4.85
N LEU A 193 -2.55 7.93 -3.53
CA LEU A 193 -3.01 6.84 -2.69
C LEU A 193 -4.53 6.97 -2.55
N MET A 194 -5.23 5.97 -3.07
CA MET A 194 -6.67 5.89 -3.10
C MET A 194 -7.15 4.95 -1.98
N GLN A 195 -8.17 5.39 -1.25
CA GLN A 195 -8.94 4.56 -0.33
C GLN A 195 -10.33 4.34 -0.92
N TRP A 196 -10.67 3.09 -1.15
CA TRP A 196 -12.03 2.69 -1.49
C TRP A 196 -12.75 2.23 -0.22
N VAL A 197 -13.98 2.72 0.00
CA VAL A 197 -14.84 2.21 1.07
C VAL A 197 -16.26 2.02 0.54
N GLN A 198 -16.80 0.83 0.73
CA GLN A 198 -18.20 0.53 0.51
C GLN A 198 -18.99 0.71 1.83
N PRO A 199 -20.00 1.60 1.83
CA PRO A 199 -20.88 1.77 2.97
C PRO A 199 -21.68 0.53 3.32
N SER A 200 -22.03 0.40 4.59
CA SER A 200 -22.59 -0.82 5.16
C SER A 200 -23.95 -1.19 4.58
N GLU A 201 -24.78 -0.20 4.24
CA GLU A 201 -26.09 -0.43 3.62
C GLU A 201 -26.01 -0.91 2.16
N ARG A 202 -24.80 -0.93 1.57
CA ARG A 202 -24.56 -1.42 0.20
C ARG A 202 -23.54 -2.55 0.16
N PHE A 203 -23.37 -3.23 1.28
CA PHE A 203 -22.35 -4.25 1.45
C PHE A 203 -22.57 -5.45 0.52
N SER A 204 -21.69 -5.62 -0.46
CA SER A 204 -21.88 -6.58 -1.55
C SER A 204 -21.01 -7.83 -1.43
N VAL A 205 -20.29 -8.03 -0.32
CA VAL A 205 -19.48 -9.25 -0.13
C VAL A 205 -20.34 -10.52 -0.20
N TYR A 206 -21.61 -10.41 0.20
CA TYR A 206 -22.59 -11.49 0.15
C TYR A 206 -23.36 -11.56 -1.18
N ARG A 207 -23.12 -10.64 -2.10
CA ARG A 207 -23.85 -10.58 -3.37
C ARG A 207 -23.13 -11.47 -4.39
N SER A 208 -23.65 -12.67 -4.62
CA SER A 208 -23.21 -13.53 -5.73
C SER A 208 -23.58 -12.89 -7.07
N SER A 209 -22.60 -12.72 -7.96
CA SER A 209 -22.77 -12.02 -9.25
C SER A 209 -23.13 -12.92 -10.45
N ARG A 210 -23.51 -14.20 -10.26
CA ARG A 210 -23.86 -15.07 -11.40
C ARG A 210 -25.35 -15.37 -11.58
N PRO A 211 -25.86 -15.39 -12.84
CA PRO A 211 -27.26 -15.71 -13.14
C PRO A 211 -27.71 -17.17 -12.91
N ASN A 212 -26.86 -18.10 -12.42
CA ASN A 212 -27.15 -19.54 -12.45
C ASN A 212 -26.64 -20.33 -11.21
N GLY A 213 -27.00 -19.92 -9.99
CA GLY A 213 -27.14 -20.83 -8.84
C GLY A 213 -25.93 -21.68 -8.39
N SER A 214 -24.69 -21.29 -8.68
CA SER A 214 -23.51 -21.96 -8.12
C SER A 214 -23.08 -21.26 -6.83
N ASP A 215 -23.44 -21.84 -5.68
CA ASP A 215 -23.38 -21.20 -4.36
C ASP A 215 -21.96 -21.00 -3.78
N PHE A 216 -20.92 -21.59 -4.40
CA PHE A 216 -19.53 -21.54 -3.91
C PHE A 216 -18.50 -21.17 -4.96
N LEU A 217 -18.75 -20.13 -5.72
CA LEU A 217 -17.73 -19.63 -6.63
C LEU A 217 -17.09 -18.38 -6.05
N TYR A 218 -15.80 -18.53 -5.77
CA TYR A 218 -14.83 -17.47 -5.60
C TYR A 218 -15.22 -16.20 -6.38
N ASP A 219 -15.66 -15.18 -5.65
CA ASP A 219 -16.13 -13.93 -6.23
C ASP A 219 -15.30 -12.73 -5.74
N ARG A 220 -14.86 -11.93 -6.71
CA ARG A 220 -14.16 -10.65 -6.50
C ARG A 220 -15.01 -9.46 -6.98
N SER A 221 -16.22 -9.70 -7.49
CA SER A 221 -17.16 -8.68 -7.96
C SER A 221 -17.49 -7.66 -6.86
N TRP A 222 -17.51 -8.10 -5.60
CA TRP A 222 -17.87 -7.28 -4.45
C TRP A 222 -17.04 -6.01 -4.29
N PHE A 223 -15.80 -5.99 -4.80
CA PHE A 223 -15.01 -4.77 -4.92
C PHE A 223 -14.79 -4.36 -6.37
N LYS A 224 -14.61 -5.31 -7.30
CA LYS A 224 -14.29 -5.00 -8.70
C LYS A 224 -15.37 -4.20 -9.41
N ASP A 225 -16.64 -4.45 -9.13
CA ASP A 225 -17.77 -3.74 -9.76
C ASP A 225 -17.88 -2.28 -9.28
N PHE A 226 -17.30 -1.97 -8.13
CA PHE A 226 -17.38 -0.65 -7.49
C PHE A 226 -16.12 0.18 -7.66
N LEU A 227 -15.05 -0.41 -8.19
CA LEU A 227 -13.86 0.34 -8.55
C LEU A 227 -14.13 1.11 -9.85
N PRO A 228 -13.79 2.40 -9.91
CA PRO A 228 -13.76 3.11 -11.18
C PRO A 228 -12.76 2.41 -12.10
N GLU A 229 -13.10 2.22 -13.38
CA GLU A 229 -12.09 1.85 -14.36
C GLU A 229 -11.04 2.97 -14.40
N PRO A 230 -9.75 2.67 -14.17
CA PRO A 230 -8.72 3.70 -14.13
C PRO A 230 -8.68 4.50 -15.43
N GLY A 231 -8.77 5.83 -15.34
CA GLY A 231 -8.82 6.73 -16.49
C GLY A 231 -10.20 6.91 -17.13
N SER A 232 -11.26 6.30 -16.61
CA SER A 232 -12.64 6.56 -17.08
C SER A 232 -13.13 7.93 -16.61
N SER A 233 -13.56 8.77 -17.57
CA SER A 233 -14.25 10.03 -17.29
C SER A 233 -15.74 9.84 -16.92
N SER A 234 -16.26 8.61 -17.04
CA SER A 234 -17.66 8.29 -16.79
C SER A 234 -17.80 7.65 -15.41
N ILE A 235 -17.99 8.48 -14.40
CA ILE A 235 -18.23 8.03 -13.03
C ILE A 235 -19.72 7.78 -12.86
N THR A 236 -20.14 6.52 -12.72
CA THR A 236 -21.49 6.23 -12.23
C THR A 236 -21.57 6.55 -10.72
N SER A 237 -22.75 6.88 -10.20
CA SER A 237 -22.95 7.16 -8.75
C SER A 237 -22.61 5.98 -7.82
N LEU A 238 -22.33 4.81 -8.40
CA LEU A 238 -21.88 3.60 -7.70
C LEU A 238 -20.35 3.52 -7.59
N GLN A 239 -19.61 4.09 -8.54
CA GLN A 239 -18.15 4.02 -8.68
C GLN A 239 -17.39 5.16 -7.99
N THR A 240 -18.08 6.20 -7.49
CA THR A 240 -17.47 7.42 -6.92
C THR A 240 -16.92 7.25 -5.48
N ARG A 241 -16.73 6.03 -5.00
CA ARG A 241 -16.45 5.78 -3.57
C ARG A 241 -14.99 5.57 -3.22
N SER A 242 -14.10 5.70 -4.21
CA SER A 242 -12.67 5.87 -3.97
C SER A 242 -12.36 7.34 -3.69
N ARG A 243 -11.73 7.62 -2.55
CA ARG A 243 -11.24 8.95 -2.19
C ARG A 243 -9.72 8.95 -2.12
N MET A 244 -9.11 10.07 -2.51
CA MET A 244 -7.69 10.30 -2.31
C MET A 244 -7.39 10.54 -0.83
N ILE A 245 -6.39 9.86 -0.29
CA ILE A 245 -5.90 10.08 1.10
C ILE A 245 -4.51 10.71 1.16
N ALA A 246 -3.73 10.57 0.07
CA ALA A 246 -2.44 11.25 -0.10
C ALA A 246 -2.11 11.43 -1.58
N GLU A 247 -1.37 12.51 -1.88
CA GLU A 247 -0.72 12.74 -3.17
C GLU A 247 0.75 12.31 -3.12
N ASP A 248 1.33 12.17 -4.32
CA ASP A 248 2.75 11.91 -4.58
C ASP A 248 3.27 10.59 -3.99
N VAL A 249 2.37 9.63 -3.78
CA VAL A 249 2.68 8.26 -3.37
C VAL A 249 2.79 7.37 -4.60
N ILE A 250 4.02 7.05 -5.04
CA ILE A 250 4.28 6.34 -6.30
C ILE A 250 3.96 4.85 -6.22
N ALA A 251 4.13 4.24 -5.05
CA ALA A 251 3.87 2.82 -4.85
C ALA A 251 3.61 2.48 -3.38
N VAL A 252 2.79 1.46 -3.16
CA VAL A 252 2.61 0.77 -1.87
C VAL A 252 2.81 -0.73 -2.08
N PHE A 253 3.47 -1.38 -1.13
CA PHE A 253 3.70 -2.82 -1.12
C PHE A 253 3.22 -3.40 0.20
N PHE A 254 2.56 -4.54 0.10
CA PHE A 254 2.06 -5.33 1.23
C PHE A 254 2.73 -6.71 1.22
N ARG A 255 3.21 -7.16 2.38
CA ARG A 255 3.69 -8.51 2.61
C ARG A 255 3.03 -9.09 3.85
N PRO A 256 1.99 -9.91 3.67
CA PRO A 256 1.47 -10.76 4.73
C PRO A 256 2.52 -11.78 5.15
N ARG A 257 2.77 -11.90 6.45
CA ARG A 257 3.69 -12.89 7.01
C ARG A 257 3.17 -13.42 8.33
N LEU A 258 3.75 -14.54 8.74
CA LEU A 258 3.50 -15.11 10.05
C LEU A 258 4.43 -14.51 11.09
N SER A 259 4.15 -14.77 12.37
CA SER A 259 5.12 -14.50 13.41
C SER A 259 6.34 -15.40 13.22
N ASP A 260 7.52 -14.93 13.62
CA ASP A 260 8.75 -15.72 13.47
C ASP A 260 8.61 -17.10 14.16
N GLN A 261 7.87 -17.16 15.27
CA GLN A 261 7.58 -18.41 15.99
C GLN A 261 6.69 -19.37 15.19
N ASP A 262 5.64 -18.87 14.55
CA ASP A 262 4.74 -19.70 13.75
C ASP A 262 5.43 -20.20 12.46
N GLU A 263 6.32 -19.40 11.88
CA GLU A 263 7.14 -19.85 10.76
C GLU A 263 8.11 -20.96 11.16
N ASP A 264 8.83 -20.79 12.28
CA ASP A 264 9.74 -21.80 12.82
C ASP A 264 9.03 -23.13 13.10
N GLN A 265 7.80 -23.08 13.61
CA GLN A 265 6.96 -24.26 13.84
C GLN A 265 6.59 -24.98 12.54
N LEU A 266 6.31 -24.23 11.48
CA LEU A 266 6.00 -24.81 10.18
C LEU A 266 7.25 -25.27 9.40
N ASP A 267 8.46 -24.79 9.74
CA ASP A 267 9.74 -25.14 9.10
C ASP A 267 10.43 -26.38 9.69
N GLY A 268 10.03 -26.84 10.88
CA GLY A 268 10.53 -28.09 11.47
C GLY A 268 12.01 -28.11 11.88
N ALA A 269 12.81 -27.07 11.60
CA ALA A 269 14.15 -26.82 12.14
C ALA A 269 14.67 -25.39 11.77
N PRO A 270 15.62 -24.80 12.53
CA PRO A 270 15.96 -23.36 12.49
C PRO A 270 16.74 -22.84 11.26
N ASN A 271 16.86 -23.62 10.19
CA ASN A 271 17.89 -23.40 9.17
C ASN A 271 17.37 -23.23 7.73
N ASN A 272 16.08 -22.98 7.51
CA ASN A 272 15.61 -22.56 6.19
C ASN A 272 15.57 -21.03 6.13
N SER A 273 16.56 -20.45 5.46
CA SER A 273 16.90 -19.03 5.41
C SER A 273 15.88 -18.12 4.68
N ALA A 274 14.58 -18.40 4.79
CA ALA A 274 13.51 -17.66 4.13
C ALA A 274 12.46 -17.13 5.13
N THR A 275 12.91 -16.63 6.28
CA THR A 275 12.06 -16.00 7.29
C THR A 275 11.25 -14.84 6.68
N GLY A 276 9.96 -14.83 7.00
CA GLY A 276 8.91 -13.88 6.65
C GLY A 276 8.15 -14.20 5.36
N GLY A 277 8.50 -15.27 4.65
CA GLY A 277 8.13 -15.50 3.25
C GLY A 277 7.05 -16.53 2.99
N ARG A 278 6.70 -17.34 3.99
CA ARG A 278 5.91 -18.56 3.78
C ARG A 278 4.47 -18.26 3.36
N LEU A 279 3.89 -17.20 3.91
CA LEU A 279 2.47 -16.90 3.73
C LEU A 279 2.14 -16.21 2.41
N ALA A 280 3.06 -15.39 1.91
CA ALA A 280 2.90 -14.65 0.66
C ALA A 280 4.22 -14.61 -0.12
N PRO A 281 4.71 -15.77 -0.60
CA PRO A 281 6.01 -15.87 -1.29
C PRO A 281 6.07 -15.04 -2.57
N THR A 282 4.90 -14.75 -3.15
CA THR A 282 4.75 -13.94 -4.37
C THR A 282 4.07 -12.60 -4.10
N TYR A 283 4.10 -12.13 -2.86
CA TYR A 283 3.36 -10.97 -2.35
C TYR A 283 1.84 -11.05 -2.53
N ARG A 284 1.32 -12.22 -2.91
CA ARG A 284 -0.09 -12.49 -3.06
C ARG A 284 -0.60 -13.19 -1.82
N TYR A 285 -1.73 -12.71 -1.34
CA TYR A 285 -2.48 -13.36 -0.28
C TYR A 285 -3.96 -13.23 -0.57
N ASP A 286 -4.69 -14.32 -0.44
CA ASP A 286 -6.11 -14.40 -0.72
C ASP A 286 -6.69 -15.50 0.16
N SER A 287 -7.41 -15.08 1.20
CA SER A 287 -8.04 -15.97 2.19
C SER A 287 -9.05 -16.95 1.58
N ARG A 288 -9.59 -16.65 0.40
CA ARG A 288 -10.58 -17.48 -0.32
C ARG A 288 -10.01 -18.12 -1.59
N LEU A 289 -8.68 -18.10 -1.79
CA LEU A 289 -8.04 -18.67 -2.97
C LEU A 289 -8.38 -20.16 -3.17
N TRP A 290 -8.59 -20.88 -2.08
CA TRP A 290 -8.98 -22.29 -2.08
C TRP A 290 -10.27 -22.57 -2.87
N GLU A 291 -11.21 -21.62 -2.92
CA GLU A 291 -12.44 -21.74 -3.70
C GLU A 291 -12.19 -21.67 -5.20
N LYS A 292 -11.27 -20.79 -5.62
CA LYS A 292 -10.91 -20.59 -7.02
C LYS A 292 -10.17 -21.80 -7.57
N GLU A 293 -9.16 -22.22 -6.82
CA GLU A 293 -8.26 -23.31 -7.19
C GLU A 293 -9.06 -24.61 -7.40
N PHE A 294 -10.05 -24.89 -6.53
CA PHE A 294 -11.00 -26.00 -6.73
C PHE A 294 -11.74 -25.90 -8.07
N ALA A 295 -12.33 -24.74 -8.34
CA ALA A 295 -13.15 -24.53 -9.53
C ALA A 295 -12.34 -24.67 -10.83
N SER A 296 -11.07 -24.22 -10.83
CA SER A 296 -10.16 -24.38 -11.97
C SER A 296 -9.64 -25.80 -12.17
N ALA A 297 -9.59 -26.61 -11.11
CA ALA A 297 -9.10 -27.97 -11.19
C ALA A 297 -10.17 -29.00 -11.58
N GLY A 298 -11.40 -28.56 -11.88
CA GLY A 298 -12.51 -29.47 -12.23
C GLY A 298 -12.89 -30.43 -11.09
N GLY A 299 -12.55 -30.09 -9.84
CA GLY A 299 -12.70 -30.97 -8.68
C GLY A 299 -11.58 -32.00 -8.48
N ASP A 300 -10.50 -31.96 -9.27
CA ASP A 300 -9.33 -32.83 -9.10
C ASP A 300 -8.14 -32.07 -8.45
N PRO A 301 -7.85 -32.32 -7.17
CA PRO A 301 -6.75 -31.64 -6.45
C PRO A 301 -5.35 -31.92 -7.02
N THR A 302 -5.17 -32.97 -7.82
CA THR A 302 -3.86 -33.34 -8.36
C THR A 302 -3.40 -32.41 -9.48
N LEU A 303 -4.33 -31.66 -10.08
CA LEU A 303 -4.06 -30.71 -11.17
C LEU A 303 -3.65 -29.30 -10.67
N LEU A 304 -3.83 -29.01 -9.37
CA LEU A 304 -3.46 -27.74 -8.72
C LEU A 304 -1.95 -27.47 -8.73
N SER A 305 -1.15 -28.55 -8.75
CA SER A 305 0.32 -28.51 -8.82
C SER A 305 0.86 -27.80 -10.07
N ALA A 306 0.12 -27.78 -11.19
CA ALA A 306 0.61 -27.26 -12.47
C ALA A 306 0.64 -25.73 -12.57
N THR A 307 -0.18 -25.02 -11.77
CA THR A 307 -0.24 -23.54 -11.83
C THR A 307 0.57 -22.87 -10.71
N PHE A 308 0.79 -23.56 -9.59
CA PHE A 308 1.44 -22.99 -8.40
C PHE A 308 2.43 -23.93 -7.68
N GLY A 309 2.67 -25.15 -8.17
CA GLY A 309 3.60 -26.13 -7.58
C GLY A 309 2.98 -27.03 -6.49
N PRO A 310 3.58 -28.17 -6.11
CA PRO A 310 3.05 -29.08 -5.08
C PRO A 310 2.97 -28.48 -3.67
N SER A 311 3.74 -27.42 -3.41
CA SER A 311 3.71 -26.59 -2.19
C SER A 311 2.49 -25.65 -2.12
N SER A 312 1.76 -25.45 -3.22
CA SER A 312 0.64 -24.51 -3.30
C SER A 312 -0.63 -24.98 -2.62
N ILE A 313 -0.92 -26.28 -2.59
CA ILE A 313 -2.11 -26.82 -1.91
C ILE A 313 -1.97 -26.61 -0.40
N ALA A 314 -0.77 -26.86 0.14
CA ALA A 314 -0.46 -26.61 1.54
C ALA A 314 -0.54 -25.10 1.87
N LEU A 315 -0.06 -24.23 0.98
CA LEU A 315 -0.17 -22.77 1.14
C LEU A 315 -1.62 -22.29 1.10
N VAL A 316 -2.41 -22.80 0.15
CA VAL A 316 -3.83 -22.45 -0.01
C VAL A 316 -4.66 -22.93 1.19
N ASP A 317 -4.34 -24.09 1.75
CA ASP A 317 -4.96 -24.58 2.99
C ASP A 317 -4.50 -23.76 4.21
N LEU A 318 -3.22 -23.41 4.28
CA LEU A 318 -2.65 -22.54 5.32
C LEU A 318 -3.36 -21.16 5.34
N MET A 319 -3.63 -20.59 4.17
CA MET A 319 -4.31 -19.29 4.03
C MET A 319 -5.83 -19.36 4.18
N ARG A 320 -6.42 -20.57 4.18
CA ARG A 320 -7.87 -20.77 4.09
C ARG A 320 -8.61 -20.05 5.20
N ASN A 321 -9.38 -19.03 4.82
CA ASN A 321 -10.27 -18.31 5.71
C ASN A 321 -9.54 -17.85 6.98
N GLN A 322 -8.30 -17.38 6.83
CA GLN A 322 -7.52 -16.78 7.91
C GLN A 322 -7.11 -15.36 7.54
N LEU A 323 -6.85 -14.55 8.56
CA LEU A 323 -6.18 -13.27 8.40
C LEU A 323 -4.69 -13.45 8.68
N PRO A 324 -3.82 -12.79 7.92
CA PRO A 324 -2.41 -12.79 8.26
C PRO A 324 -2.20 -12.08 9.62
N PRO A 325 -1.40 -12.65 10.54
CA PRO A 325 -1.16 -12.03 11.84
C PRO A 325 -0.33 -10.74 11.71
N LEU A 326 0.63 -10.72 10.78
CA LEU A 326 1.49 -9.57 10.53
C LEU A 326 1.43 -9.17 9.05
N ILE A 327 1.45 -7.86 8.79
CA ILE A 327 1.59 -7.31 7.45
C ILE A 327 2.69 -6.27 7.46
N ASP A 328 3.77 -6.52 6.71
CA ASP A 328 4.76 -5.49 6.43
C ASP A 328 4.21 -4.59 5.32
N VAL A 329 4.16 -3.29 5.59
CA VAL A 329 3.73 -2.25 4.66
C VAL A 329 4.90 -1.35 4.34
N VAL A 330 5.16 -1.19 3.05
CA VAL A 330 6.11 -0.20 2.52
C VAL A 330 5.35 0.76 1.63
N MET A 331 5.50 2.06 1.85
CA MET A 331 5.00 3.10 0.97
C MET A 331 6.14 4.00 0.54
N ILE A 332 6.20 4.30 -0.76
CA ILE A 332 7.22 5.17 -1.34
C ILE A 332 6.53 6.41 -1.89
N SER A 333 7.04 7.58 -1.51
CA SER A 333 6.54 8.87 -1.94
C SER A 333 7.65 9.73 -2.52
N ILE A 334 7.31 10.63 -3.44
CA ILE A 334 8.23 11.61 -4.02
C ILE A 334 7.93 13.02 -3.53
N ASP A 335 8.93 13.89 -3.62
CA ASP A 335 8.73 15.32 -3.36
C ASP A 335 7.75 15.92 -4.39
N PRO A 336 6.77 16.76 -3.98
CA PRO A 336 5.84 17.42 -4.91
C PRO A 336 6.54 18.14 -6.07
N LYS A 337 7.74 18.68 -5.85
CA LYS A 337 8.54 19.31 -6.93
C LYS A 337 9.00 18.32 -7.99
N GLU A 338 9.33 17.10 -7.60
CA GLU A 338 9.67 16.03 -8.53
C GLU A 338 8.44 15.55 -9.29
N ALA A 339 7.28 15.49 -8.62
CA ALA A 339 6.01 15.20 -9.27
C ALA A 339 5.67 16.27 -10.32
N ASP A 340 5.84 17.57 -10.02
CA ASP A 340 5.70 18.67 -10.99
C ASP A 340 6.67 18.54 -12.18
N ARG A 341 7.88 18.03 -11.94
CA ARG A 341 8.91 17.85 -12.97
C ARG A 341 8.62 16.67 -13.88
N LEU A 342 8.25 15.52 -13.32
CA LEU A 342 8.16 14.24 -14.01
C LEU A 342 6.74 13.93 -14.50
N CYS A 343 5.72 14.19 -13.70
CA CYS A 343 4.34 13.78 -13.98
C CYS A 343 3.59 14.81 -14.83
N ARG A 344 4.07 15.03 -16.06
CA ARG A 344 3.52 16.02 -17.01
C ARG A 344 2.63 15.41 -18.09
N GLN A 345 2.71 14.11 -18.28
CA GLN A 345 2.04 13.38 -19.36
C GLN A 345 1.07 12.36 -18.78
N SER A 346 0.21 11.81 -19.63
CA SER A 346 -0.75 10.76 -19.22
C SER A 346 -0.10 9.42 -18.93
N GLU A 347 1.16 9.23 -19.31
CA GLU A 347 1.93 8.02 -19.07
C GLU A 347 2.82 8.20 -17.85
N ILE A 348 2.97 7.12 -17.08
CA ILE A 348 3.89 7.09 -15.95
C ILE A 348 5.32 7.24 -16.48
N PRO A 349 6.11 8.21 -15.98
CA PRO A 349 7.51 8.35 -16.34
C PRO A 349 8.30 7.07 -16.06
N GLU A 350 9.17 6.69 -16.99
CA GLU A 350 9.96 5.46 -16.88
C GLU A 350 10.84 5.47 -15.63
N GLU A 351 11.32 6.64 -15.21
CA GLU A 351 12.12 6.81 -13.98
C GLU A 351 11.35 6.41 -12.72
N LEU A 352 10.03 6.57 -12.72
CA LEU A 352 9.16 6.27 -11.58
C LEU A 352 8.54 4.87 -11.67
N ARG A 353 8.66 4.20 -12.82
CA ARG A 353 8.06 2.88 -13.06
C ARG A 353 8.74 1.81 -12.22
N ILE A 354 7.94 0.94 -11.60
CA ILE A 354 8.49 -0.21 -10.86
C ILE A 354 9.21 -1.16 -11.85
N PRO A 355 10.46 -1.57 -11.57
CA PRO A 355 11.19 -2.51 -12.40
C PRO A 355 10.41 -3.81 -12.64
N SER A 356 10.45 -4.33 -13.87
CA SER A 356 9.67 -5.54 -14.25
C SER A 356 10.04 -6.82 -13.48
N ASN A 357 11.20 -6.84 -12.83
CA ASN A 357 11.74 -8.01 -12.12
C ASN A 357 11.73 -7.83 -10.59
N THR A 358 11.08 -6.79 -10.07
CA THR A 358 10.91 -6.57 -8.62
C THR A 358 9.45 -6.74 -8.23
N PHE A 359 9.18 -7.20 -7.01
CA PHE A 359 7.81 -7.29 -6.46
C PHE A 359 6.84 -8.19 -7.28
N HIS A 360 7.37 -9.17 -8.01
CA HIS A 360 6.60 -10.13 -8.84
C HIS A 360 7.02 -11.58 -8.58
N LEU A 361 6.24 -12.54 -9.12
CA LEU A 361 6.51 -13.99 -8.99
C LEU A 361 7.97 -14.32 -9.31
N ARG A 362 8.69 -14.86 -8.33
CA ARG A 362 9.90 -15.62 -8.58
C ARG A 362 9.51 -17.09 -8.70
N THR A 363 9.89 -17.71 -9.82
CA THR A 363 9.78 -19.16 -10.04
C THR A 363 10.52 -19.91 -8.93
N GLU A 364 10.00 -21.07 -8.53
CA GLU A 364 10.43 -21.90 -7.37
C GLU A 364 11.94 -22.19 -7.27
N ALA A 365 12.71 -21.99 -8.34
CA ALA A 365 14.16 -22.14 -8.34
C ALA A 365 14.92 -21.13 -7.47
N ASN A 366 14.32 -19.98 -7.10
CA ASN A 366 14.99 -18.88 -6.38
C ASN A 366 14.18 -18.37 -5.17
N ALA A 367 13.62 -19.27 -4.36
CA ALA A 367 12.77 -18.95 -3.20
C ALA A 367 13.48 -18.27 -2.00
N ALA A 368 14.73 -17.81 -2.14
CA ALA A 368 15.51 -17.21 -1.06
C ALA A 368 15.42 -15.67 -0.99
N ASP A 369 14.72 -15.04 -1.93
CA ASP A 369 14.88 -13.61 -2.18
C ASP A 369 13.60 -12.83 -1.87
N PHE A 370 13.61 -12.15 -0.72
CA PHE A 370 12.44 -11.47 -0.13
C PHE A 370 12.76 -9.99 0.08
N LEU A 371 11.72 -9.16 0.27
CA LEU A 371 11.76 -7.74 0.66
C LEU A 371 12.85 -7.32 1.69
N PHE A 372 13.41 -8.27 2.45
CA PHE A 372 14.45 -8.08 3.47
C PHE A 372 15.59 -9.12 3.42
N ASN A 373 15.68 -9.95 2.37
CA ASN A 373 16.76 -10.91 2.20
C ASN A 373 17.40 -10.68 0.82
N PRO A 374 18.73 -10.54 0.74
CA PRO A 374 19.40 -10.17 -0.49
C PRO A 374 19.23 -11.21 -1.60
N ASP A 375 19.16 -10.74 -2.84
CA ASP A 375 19.35 -11.56 -4.04
C ASP A 375 20.70 -12.28 -4.01
N VAL A 376 20.95 -13.15 -4.99
CA VAL A 376 22.28 -13.76 -5.22
C VAL A 376 23.39 -12.68 -5.31
N SER A 377 22.99 -11.43 -5.57
CA SER A 377 23.81 -10.22 -5.60
C SER A 377 23.87 -9.38 -4.31
N GLY A 378 23.10 -9.69 -3.25
CA GLY A 378 23.15 -8.89 -2.02
C GLY A 378 22.02 -7.85 -1.85
N GLN A 379 21.05 -7.73 -2.77
CA GLN A 379 20.11 -6.60 -2.78
C GLN A 379 18.63 -7.00 -2.73
N SER A 380 17.86 -6.33 -1.85
CA SER A 380 16.41 -6.49 -1.76
C SER A 380 15.66 -5.80 -2.92
N ASP A 381 14.42 -6.22 -3.20
CA ASP A 381 13.58 -5.60 -4.26
C ASP A 381 13.39 -4.08 -4.04
N ILE A 382 13.35 -3.65 -2.78
CA ILE A 382 13.24 -2.23 -2.43
C ILE A 382 14.53 -1.46 -2.69
N GLU A 383 15.69 -2.04 -2.42
CA GLU A 383 16.99 -1.43 -2.73
C GLU A 383 17.17 -1.26 -4.24
N LYS A 384 16.70 -2.22 -5.05
CA LYS A 384 16.71 -2.10 -6.51
C LYS A 384 15.89 -0.91 -6.99
N TYR A 385 14.71 -0.68 -6.39
CA TYR A 385 13.87 0.45 -6.74
C TYR A 385 14.43 1.79 -6.19
N GLU A 386 14.94 1.80 -4.97
CA GLU A 386 15.64 2.96 -4.39
C GLU A 386 16.88 3.35 -5.24
N ALA A 387 17.62 2.36 -5.77
CA ALA A 387 18.74 2.59 -6.67
C ALA A 387 18.31 3.22 -8.00
N GLN A 388 17.19 2.78 -8.59
CA GLN A 388 16.62 3.40 -9.79
C GLN A 388 16.23 4.86 -9.55
N LEU A 389 15.49 5.14 -8.46
CA LEU A 389 15.07 6.50 -8.12
C LEU A 389 16.28 7.41 -7.85
N SER A 390 17.31 6.88 -7.18
CA SER A 390 18.55 7.59 -6.90
C SER A 390 19.34 7.88 -8.19
N ALA A 391 19.41 6.91 -9.11
CA ALA A 391 20.05 7.08 -10.42
C ALA A 391 19.32 8.15 -11.27
N ALA A 392 18.00 8.20 -11.19
CA ALA A 392 17.17 9.23 -11.82
C ALA A 392 17.16 10.58 -11.07
N ARG A 393 17.91 10.69 -9.97
CA ARG A 393 18.00 11.89 -9.10
C ARG A 393 16.63 12.36 -8.57
N VAL A 394 15.74 11.42 -8.28
CA VAL A 394 14.42 11.71 -7.70
C VAL A 394 14.58 11.85 -6.19
N ASN A 395 14.03 12.92 -5.61
CA ASN A 395 13.91 13.05 -4.16
C ASN A 395 12.70 12.24 -3.67
N TYR A 396 12.95 11.19 -2.90
CA TYR A 396 11.92 10.27 -2.40
C TYR A 396 12.04 10.03 -0.90
N ARG A 397 10.97 9.48 -0.33
CA ARG A 397 10.90 9.03 1.05
C ARG A 397 10.20 7.68 1.12
N VAL A 398 10.77 6.78 1.92
CA VAL A 398 10.21 5.46 2.17
C VAL A 398 9.64 5.41 3.59
N PHE A 399 8.39 4.99 3.69
CA PHE A 399 7.70 4.71 4.94
C PHE A 399 7.57 3.20 5.09
N ARG A 400 7.92 2.66 6.25
CA ARG A 400 7.87 1.23 6.54
C ARG A 400 7.19 1.03 7.90
N ALA A 401 6.32 0.03 8.00
CA ALA A 401 5.76 -0.43 9.27
C ALA A 401 5.39 -1.91 9.18
N THR A 402 5.53 -2.62 10.29
CA THR A 402 4.95 -3.95 10.48
C THR A 402 3.69 -3.78 11.29
N LEU A 403 2.55 -4.15 10.72
CA LEU A 403 1.23 -3.99 11.31
C LEU A 403 0.74 -5.32 11.87
N ASN A 404 0.25 -5.31 13.10
CA ASN A 404 -0.41 -6.44 13.72
C ASN A 404 -1.92 -6.36 13.45
N VAL A 405 -2.47 -7.37 12.78
CA VAL A 405 -3.90 -7.43 12.46
C VAL A 405 -4.65 -7.95 13.68
N LYS A 406 -5.36 -7.06 14.39
CA LYS A 406 -6.01 -7.40 15.67
C LYS A 406 -7.10 -8.47 15.54
N GLY A 407 -7.71 -8.57 14.37
CA GLY A 407 -8.70 -9.59 14.05
C GLY A 407 -8.10 -10.97 13.73
N ALA A 408 -6.77 -11.10 13.61
CA ALA A 408 -6.15 -12.35 13.24
C ALA A 408 -6.17 -13.36 14.38
N LYS A 409 -6.83 -14.48 14.13
CA LYS A 409 -6.79 -15.69 14.97
C LYS A 409 -6.07 -16.78 14.18
N TRP A 410 -4.76 -16.60 14.03
CA TRP A 410 -3.93 -17.50 13.24
C TRP A 410 -3.79 -18.87 13.92
N SER A 411 -3.85 -19.94 13.12
CA SER A 411 -3.71 -21.31 13.57
C SER A 411 -3.14 -22.19 12.46
N VAL A 412 -2.22 -23.09 12.85
CA VAL A 412 -1.47 -24.00 11.98
C VAL A 412 -2.15 -25.39 11.84
N GLU A 413 -3.28 -25.64 12.53
CA GLU A 413 -3.93 -26.97 12.55
C GLU A 413 -4.33 -27.52 11.17
#